data_AF-A0A3M8DW11-F1
#
_entry.id   AF-A0A3M8DW11-F1
#
_cell.length_a   1.000
_cell.length_b   1.000
_cell.length_c   1.000
_cell.angle_alpha   90.00
_cell.angle_beta   90.00
_cell.angle_gamma   90.00
#
_symmetry.space_group_name_H-M   'P 1'
#
loop_
_entity.id
_entity.type
_entity.pdbx_description
1 polymer ?
#
loop_
_entity_poly.entity_id
_entity_poly.type
_entity_poly.pdbx_seq_one_letter_code
_entity_poly.pdbx_strand_id
1 'polypeptide(L)'
;MMTDRNPKWDTVPLDEQPHIQAMLVYQRAAATLYVRWKMSQTRMRMVASYLEADERCIKQGLRLYDATDSLDRQTIRDFMINESSAGANAKEISEIVENRIYIVDYGFFHQDKFYPILRSEPIAVNAM
;
A
#
# COMPACT_ATOMS: atom_id res chain seq x y z
N MET A 1 30.35 -0.30 -0.38
CA MET A 1 28.97 -0.20 0.14
C MET A 1 28.19 0.72 -0.79
N MET A 2 27.56 0.15 -1.82
CA MET A 2 26.66 0.86 -2.71
C MET A 2 25.25 0.41 -2.33
N THR A 3 24.49 1.30 -1.70
CA THR A 3 23.04 1.14 -1.64
C THR A 3 22.53 1.49 -3.02
N ASP A 4 22.00 0.50 -3.74
CA ASP A 4 21.21 0.72 -4.96
C ASP A 4 19.95 1.52 -4.58
N ARG A 5 20.11 2.85 -4.52
CA ARG A 5 18.99 3.78 -4.50
C ARG A 5 18.48 3.86 -5.92
N ASN A 6 17.24 3.47 -6.14
CA ASN A 6 16.57 3.61 -7.43
C ASN A 6 16.44 5.12 -7.75
N PRO A 7 17.22 5.67 -8.70
CA PRO A 7 17.36 7.12 -8.87
C PRO A 7 16.15 7.79 -9.52
N LYS A 8 15.12 7.02 -9.88
CA LYS A 8 13.90 7.55 -10.54
C LYS A 8 12.93 8.28 -9.60
N TRP A 9 13.06 8.10 -8.28
CA TRP A 9 12.04 8.57 -7.33
C TRP A 9 12.56 9.57 -6.29
N ASP A 10 13.88 9.74 -6.18
CA ASP A 10 14.51 10.72 -5.28
C ASP A 10 14.46 12.16 -5.83
N THR A 11 14.03 12.36 -7.08
CA THR A 11 14.10 13.66 -7.77
C THR A 11 12.77 14.37 -7.93
N VAL A 12 11.63 13.73 -7.62
CA VAL A 12 10.32 14.39 -7.68
C VAL A 12 9.49 14.01 -6.46
N PRO A 13 9.17 14.97 -5.56
CA PRO A 13 8.21 14.74 -4.49
C PRO A 13 6.91 14.19 -5.09
N LEU A 14 6.37 13.12 -4.51
CA LEU A 14 5.05 12.56 -4.89
C LEU A 14 3.95 13.62 -4.98
N ASP A 15 4.12 14.74 -4.27
CA ASP A 15 3.21 15.86 -4.20
C ASP A 15 3.20 16.72 -5.48
N GLU A 16 4.26 16.73 -6.29
CA GLU A 16 4.39 17.51 -7.54
C GLU A 16 3.82 16.82 -8.79
N GLN A 17 3.33 15.58 -8.65
CA GLN A 17 2.73 14.83 -9.75
C GLN A 17 1.22 14.64 -9.51
N PRO A 18 0.36 15.56 -9.96
CA PRO A 18 -1.09 15.53 -9.68
C PRO A 18 -1.83 14.35 -10.36
N HIS A 19 -1.18 13.66 -11.31
CA HIS A 19 -1.78 12.58 -12.09
C HIS A 19 -1.18 11.19 -11.83
N ILE A 20 -0.12 11.09 -11.02
CA ILE A 20 0.58 9.82 -10.83
C ILE A 20 0.05 9.13 -9.59
N GLN A 21 -0.57 7.98 -9.83
CA GLN A 21 -0.88 7.02 -8.79
C GLN A 21 0.39 6.26 -8.47
N ALA A 22 0.76 6.25 -7.21
CA ALA A 22 1.97 5.59 -6.78
C ALA A 22 1.76 5.01 -5.40
N MET A 23 2.47 3.91 -5.17
CA MET A 23 2.66 3.35 -3.85
C MET A 23 4.15 3.09 -3.66
N LEU A 24 4.67 3.62 -2.57
CA LEU A 24 6.03 3.42 -2.13
C LEU A 24 6.00 2.56 -0.88
N VAL A 25 6.82 1.51 -0.87
CA VAL A 25 7.02 0.65 0.29
C VAL A 25 8.52 0.55 0.51
N TYR A 26 8.97 0.79 1.74
CA TYR A 26 10.36 0.59 2.14
C TYR A 26 10.43 0.05 3.57
N GLN A 27 11.48 -0.70 3.87
CA GLN A 27 11.79 -1.12 5.23
C GLN A 27 12.30 0.10 6.01
N ARG A 28 11.61 0.46 7.08
CA ARG A 28 11.96 1.63 7.91
C ARG A 28 12.82 1.24 9.11
N ALA A 29 12.57 0.08 9.69
CA ALA A 29 13.28 -0.48 10.83
C ALA A 29 13.21 -2.03 10.80
N ALA A 30 13.85 -2.68 11.78
CA ALA A 30 13.70 -4.11 12.03
C ALA A 30 12.20 -4.48 12.11
N ALA A 31 11.81 -5.55 11.41
CA ALA A 31 10.43 -6.01 11.34
C ALA A 31 9.36 -4.94 10.99
N THR A 32 9.72 -3.84 10.30
CA THR A 32 8.82 -2.69 10.09
C THR A 32 8.87 -2.14 8.67
N LEU A 33 7.72 -2.07 8.01
CA LEU A 33 7.51 -1.44 6.71
C LEU A 33 6.84 -0.07 6.85
N TYR A 34 7.27 0.87 6.01
CA TYR A 34 6.56 2.13 5.80
C TYR A 34 5.93 2.13 4.41
N VAL A 35 4.62 2.37 4.36
CA VAL A 35 3.83 2.41 3.13
C VAL A 35 3.35 3.83 2.93
N ARG A 36 3.58 4.41 1.75
CA ARG A 36 3.00 5.69 1.31
C ARG A 36 2.25 5.47 -0.01
N TRP A 37 1.04 5.98 -0.14
CA TRP A 37 0.23 5.86 -1.35
C TRP A 37 -0.38 7.20 -1.75
N LYS A 38 -0.60 7.43 -3.04
CA LYS A 38 -1.32 8.60 -3.54
C LYS A 38 -2.47 8.16 -4.44
N MET A 39 -3.68 8.60 -4.10
CA MET A 39 -4.90 8.36 -4.88
C MET A 39 -5.68 9.67 -5.01
N SER A 40 -6.12 10.01 -6.22
CA SER A 40 -6.95 11.19 -6.43
C SER A 40 -8.40 10.93 -6.00
N GLN A 41 -9.09 11.95 -5.48
CA GLN A 41 -10.50 11.85 -5.12
C GLN A 41 -11.37 11.46 -6.32
N THR A 42 -11.05 11.93 -7.54
CA THR A 42 -11.75 11.53 -8.76
C THR A 42 -11.71 10.02 -8.96
N ARG A 43 -10.56 9.39 -8.75
CA ARG A 43 -10.43 7.93 -8.88
C ARG A 43 -11.16 7.20 -7.75
N MET A 44 -11.13 7.72 -6.53
CA MET A 44 -11.93 7.17 -5.43
C MET A 44 -13.41 7.13 -5.79
N ARG A 45 -13.95 8.25 -6.30
CA ARG A 45 -15.34 8.34 -6.75
C ARG A 45 -15.66 7.36 -7.89
N MET A 46 -14.76 7.23 -8.88
CA MET A 46 -14.94 6.24 -9.96
C MET A 46 -15.03 4.82 -9.42
N VAL A 47 -14.18 4.45 -8.45
CA VAL A 47 -14.23 3.11 -7.85
C VAL A 47 -15.53 2.93 -7.06
N ALA A 48 -15.97 3.94 -6.32
CA ALA A 48 -17.24 3.90 -5.61
C ALA A 48 -18.43 3.68 -6.56
N SER A 49 -18.47 4.39 -7.69
CA SER A 49 -19.48 4.19 -8.72
C SER A 49 -19.43 2.80 -9.34
N TYR A 50 -18.23 2.25 -9.58
CA TYR A 50 -18.08 0.89 -10.12
C TYR A 50 -18.57 -0.18 -9.14
N LEU A 51 -18.40 0.04 -7.83
CA LEU A 51 -18.89 -0.86 -6.79
C LEU A 51 -20.40 -0.69 -6.52
N GLU A 52 -21.09 0.21 -7.24
CA GLU A 52 -22.49 0.56 -7.02
C GLU A 52 -22.81 0.88 -5.55
N ALA A 53 -21.83 1.46 -4.84
CA ALA A 53 -21.88 1.68 -3.41
C ALA A 53 -21.88 3.18 -3.07
N ASP A 54 -22.56 3.55 -1.99
CA ASP A 54 -22.38 4.86 -1.36
C ASP A 54 -20.91 4.97 -0.92
N GLU A 55 -20.25 6.09 -1.24
CA GLU A 55 -18.85 6.36 -0.88
C GLU A 55 -18.62 6.20 0.64
N ARG A 56 -19.65 6.48 1.46
CA ARG A 56 -19.62 6.31 2.92
C ARG A 56 -19.57 4.84 3.37
N CYS A 57 -19.96 3.91 2.50
CA CYS A 57 -19.94 2.48 2.78
C CYS A 57 -18.65 1.79 2.33
N ILE A 58 -17.70 2.56 1.79
CA ILE A 58 -16.45 2.04 1.25
C ILE A 58 -15.31 2.47 2.17
N LYS A 59 -14.59 1.48 2.71
CA LYS A 59 -13.47 1.74 3.62
C LYS A 59 -12.17 1.61 2.86
N GLN A 60 -11.29 2.61 2.94
CA GLN A 60 -9.94 2.46 2.40
C GLN A 60 -9.14 1.47 3.24
N GLY A 61 -8.19 0.77 2.62
CA GLY A 61 -7.28 -0.04 3.38
C GLY A 61 -6.09 -0.59 2.60
N LEU A 62 -5.22 -1.25 3.35
CA LEU A 62 -4.07 -1.97 2.83
C LEU A 62 -4.26 -3.47 3.06
N ARG A 63 -3.76 -4.29 2.14
CA ARG A 63 -3.62 -5.73 2.32
C ARG A 63 -2.16 -6.11 2.12
N LEU A 64 -1.59 -6.80 3.12
CA LEU A 64 -0.22 -7.29 3.09
C LEU A 64 -0.21 -8.76 2.71
N TYR A 65 0.68 -9.12 1.80
CA TYR A 65 0.92 -10.49 1.36
C TYR A 65 2.37 -10.89 1.61
N ASP A 66 2.55 -12.15 1.98
CA ASP A 66 3.85 -12.81 1.89
C ASP A 66 4.03 -13.30 0.46
N ALA A 67 5.12 -12.89 -0.18
CA ALA A 67 5.48 -13.27 -1.53
C ALA A 67 6.79 -14.06 -1.61
N THR A 68 7.32 -14.52 -0.46
CA THR A 68 8.62 -15.20 -0.37
C THR A 68 8.67 -16.46 -1.24
N ASP A 69 7.64 -17.30 -1.17
CA ASP A 69 7.65 -18.62 -1.84
C ASP A 69 6.91 -18.64 -3.19
N SER A 70 6.52 -17.47 -3.71
CA SER A 70 6.03 -17.19 -5.09
C SER A 70 4.81 -17.95 -5.63
N LEU A 71 4.34 -19.03 -5.02
CA LEU A 71 3.23 -19.86 -5.55
C LEU A 71 1.86 -19.53 -4.97
N ASP A 72 1.76 -19.21 -3.69
CA ASP A 72 0.52 -18.73 -3.08
C ASP A 72 0.86 -17.52 -2.20
N ARG A 73 0.48 -16.33 -2.69
CA ARG A 73 0.60 -15.10 -1.91
C ARG A 73 -0.36 -15.19 -0.73
N GLN A 74 0.14 -15.66 0.41
CA GLN A 74 -0.67 -15.77 1.59
C GLN A 74 -1.02 -14.36 2.07
N THR A 75 -2.31 -14.05 2.11
CA THR A 75 -2.77 -12.82 2.76
C THR A 75 -2.41 -12.93 4.23
N ILE A 76 -1.57 -12.01 4.68
CA ILE A 76 -1.08 -12.00 6.06
C ILE A 76 -2.02 -11.19 6.93
N ARG A 77 -2.37 -9.98 6.48
CA ARG A 77 -3.06 -9.01 7.32
C ARG A 77 -3.75 -7.93 6.49
N ASP A 78 -4.95 -7.56 6.92
CA ASP A 78 -5.73 -6.43 6.40
C ASP A 78 -5.66 -5.25 7.36
N PHE A 79 -5.56 -4.05 6.81
CA PHE A 79 -5.48 -2.81 7.55
C PHE A 79 -6.53 -1.83 7.04
N MET A 80 -7.60 -1.63 7.80
CA MET A 80 -8.55 -0.56 7.53
C MET A 80 -7.93 0.81 7.88
N ILE A 81 -8.09 1.77 6.99
CA ILE A 81 -7.69 3.17 7.20
C ILE A 81 -8.94 3.90 7.71
N ASN A 82 -8.96 4.25 8.99
CA ASN A 82 -10.13 4.89 9.62
C ASN A 82 -10.38 6.29 9.05
N GLU A 83 -11.67 6.65 8.92
CA GLU A 83 -12.21 7.86 8.28
C GLU A 83 -11.69 9.19 8.85
N SER A 84 -11.25 9.24 10.11
CA SER A 84 -10.58 10.41 10.69
C SER A 84 -9.26 10.77 9.98
N SER A 85 -8.82 9.89 9.08
CA SER A 85 -7.59 9.98 8.30
C SER A 85 -7.90 10.13 6.81
N ALA A 86 -8.98 10.83 6.43
CA ALA A 86 -9.34 11.12 5.03
C ALA A 86 -8.26 11.88 4.20
N GLY A 87 -7.08 12.12 4.78
CA GLY A 87 -5.86 12.57 4.09
C GLY A 87 -4.59 11.77 4.45
N ALA A 88 -4.68 10.68 5.22
CA ALA A 88 -3.52 9.83 5.48
C ALA A 88 -3.15 9.11 4.18
N ASN A 89 -2.00 9.48 3.67
CA ASN A 89 -1.36 8.91 2.50
C ASN A 89 -0.20 8.00 2.91
N ALA A 90 -0.10 7.63 4.18
CA ALA A 90 0.95 6.76 4.70
C ALA A 90 0.51 5.96 5.94
N LYS A 91 1.18 4.81 6.14
CA LYS A 91 0.98 3.91 7.29
C LYS A 91 2.27 3.15 7.58
N GLU A 92 2.57 2.99 8.86
CA GLU A 92 3.59 2.05 9.33
C GLU A 92 2.96 0.68 9.65
N ILE A 93 3.62 -0.38 9.20
CA ILE A 93 3.24 -1.76 9.46
C ILE A 93 4.38 -2.44 10.19
N SER A 94 4.18 -2.73 11.47
CA SER A 94 5.13 -3.40 12.35
C SER A 94 4.85 -4.91 12.43
N GLU A 95 5.72 -5.64 13.14
CA GLU A 95 5.62 -7.09 13.37
C GLU A 95 5.73 -7.93 12.09
N ILE A 96 6.48 -7.42 11.11
CA ILE A 96 6.77 -8.11 9.87
C ILE A 96 7.89 -9.13 10.10
N VAL A 97 7.77 -10.35 9.58
CA VAL A 97 8.84 -11.36 9.68
C VAL A 97 10.00 -10.97 8.76
N GLU A 98 11.21 -10.97 9.29
CA GLU A 98 12.43 -10.64 8.54
C GLU A 98 12.86 -11.78 7.60
N ASN A 99 13.75 -11.45 6.66
CA ASN A 99 14.24 -12.32 5.58
C ASN A 99 13.11 -12.87 4.69
N ARG A 100 12.09 -12.04 4.46
CA ARG A 100 10.92 -12.36 3.63
C ARG A 100 10.64 -11.27 2.61
N ILE A 101 9.91 -11.64 1.57
CA ILE A 101 9.49 -10.72 0.50
C ILE A 101 8.01 -10.41 0.70
N TYR A 102 7.66 -9.13 0.71
CA TYR A 102 6.29 -8.68 0.88
C TYR A 102 5.78 -7.92 -0.32
N ILE A 103 4.47 -7.99 -0.52
CA ILE A 103 3.73 -7.12 -1.43
C ILE A 103 2.62 -6.47 -0.62
N VAL A 104 2.40 -5.19 -0.85
CA VAL A 104 1.27 -4.45 -0.28
C VAL A 104 0.34 -4.09 -1.43
N ASP A 105 -0.95 -4.29 -1.23
CA ASP A 105 -1.99 -3.68 -2.06
C ASP A 105 -2.66 -2.55 -1.29
N TYR A 106 -2.93 -1.43 -1.96
CA TYR A 106 -3.88 -0.41 -1.50
C TYR A 106 -5.18 -0.54 -2.27
N GLY A 107 -6.30 -0.44 -1.58
CA GLY A 107 -7.60 -0.56 -2.19
C GLY A 107 -8.74 -0.24 -1.24
N PHE A 108 -9.89 -0.84 -1.52
CA PHE A 108 -11.12 -0.58 -0.80
C PHE A 108 -11.74 -1.86 -0.26
N PHE A 109 -12.31 -1.77 0.93
CA PHE A 109 -13.14 -2.79 1.55
C PHE A 109 -14.61 -2.42 1.36
N HIS A 110 -15.38 -3.34 0.80
CA HIS A 110 -16.82 -3.24 0.65
C HIS A 110 -17.44 -4.63 0.75
N GLN A 111 -18.50 -4.79 1.55
CA GLN A 111 -19.18 -6.09 1.77
C GLN A 111 -18.20 -7.23 2.10
N ASP A 112 -17.29 -6.99 3.04
CA ASP A 112 -16.25 -7.94 3.49
C ASP A 112 -15.28 -8.43 2.40
N LYS A 113 -15.27 -7.79 1.23
CA LYS A 113 -14.34 -8.03 0.13
C LYS A 113 -13.35 -6.89 0.00
N PHE A 114 -12.13 -7.23 -0.38
CA PHE A 114 -11.08 -6.26 -0.70
C PHE A 114 -10.91 -6.14 -2.21
N TYR A 115 -10.94 -4.90 -2.69
CA TYR A 115 -10.81 -4.53 -4.09
C TYR A 115 -9.48 -3.78 -4.27
N PRO A 116 -8.41 -4.46 -4.72
CA PRO A 116 -7.10 -3.86 -4.87
C PRO A 116 -7.09 -2.86 -6.03
N ILE A 117 -6.42 -1.72 -5.84
CA ILE A 117 -6.31 -0.65 -6.84
C ILE A 117 -4.86 -0.35 -7.19
N LEU A 118 -3.98 -0.30 -6.18
CA LEU A 118 -2.54 -0.15 -6.35
C LEU A 118 -1.84 -1.34 -5.72
N ARG A 119 -0.76 -1.79 -6.36
CA ARG A 119 0.11 -2.85 -5.88
C ARG A 119 1.53 -2.33 -5.82
N SER A 120 2.26 -2.64 -4.76
CA SER A 120 3.67 -2.28 -4.65
C SER A 120 4.52 -3.21 -5.49
N GLU A 121 5.72 -2.75 -5.83
CA GLU A 121 6.80 -3.67 -6.14
C GLU A 121 7.08 -4.58 -4.92
N PRO A 122 7.57 -5.82 -5.13
CA PRO A 122 8.01 -6.68 -4.04
C PRO A 122 9.12 -6.02 -3.23
N ILE A 123 9.02 -6.11 -1.90
CA ILE A 123 10.05 -5.61 -0.98
C ILE A 123 10.63 -6.74 -0.13
N ALA A 124 11.95 -6.91 -0.21
CA ALA A 124 12.68 -7.73 0.74
C ALA A 124 12.82 -7.00 2.07
N VAL A 125 12.37 -7.62 3.16
CA VAL A 125 12.61 -7.17 4.52
C VAL A 125 13.78 -7.96 5.04
N ASN A 126 14.90 -7.29 5.29
CA ASN A 126 16.13 -7.92 5.75
C ASN A 126 16.24 -7.81 7.28
N ALA A 127 16.94 -8.77 7.90
CA ALA A 127 17.39 -8.56 9.28
C ALA A 127 18.33 -7.35 9.33
N MET A 128 18.11 -6.43 10.29
CA MET A 128 18.93 -5.24 10.50
C MET A 128 20.01 -5.45 11.55
#